data_AF-A0A3P1WKR8-F1
#
_entry.id   AF-A0A3P1WKR8-F1
#
_cell.length_a   1.000
_cell.length_b   1.000
_cell.length_c   1.000
_cell.angle_alpha   90.00
_cell.angle_beta   90.00
_cell.angle_gamma   90.00
#
_symmetry.space_group_name_H-M   'P 1'
#
loop_
_entity.id
_entity.type
_entity.pdbx_description
1 polymer ?
#
loop_
_entity_poly.entity_id
_entity_poly.type
_entity_poly.pdbx_seq_one_letter_code
_entity_poly.pdbx_strand_id
1 'polypeptide(L)'
;MNPKTFTQWTPSNDAVHWTKEHWAGSPLTREKVQLLHACLAGTAEEEFISRDWSLPAVVRPELYLAGACRPMASRELIEGAAAAFGVLHDSDLIHPSTTLFTIPTPADGPYPPELGQMVDTPTGPAVSIEELGEDEVIVFLSPGGGVPDQVAGSPTTEWFASHGANLEQIVAAFEILLTDGAPPWNPAAAEQLAEGTGWPLPAAQVLLSGMPGLLSVDHDWMPKRIRELVGLTVSEASTGRSFLLSLDLRLLAELVSAGVKDPLRAVREGLDVTAMTERWHHLRPNDVTFPEDVLKDTDSPGAGGVRTLVDEKVDLRWLPSWLWLAQRLRLESPLRPWLAGRLDDMLANSRAWTYQEDQTATTRNKVRSCLGLPEAKAAPRDVPVLVGPWSVTRMRDPHYLGDYDRISFDPDRVQDWDLELDRARAMPKGFSEAADIADLAAVAAG
;
A
#
# COMPACT_ATOMS: atom_id res chain seq x y z
N MET A 1 -29.09 20.59 28.29
CA MET A 1 -28.93 19.38 27.44
C MET A 1 -29.02 19.86 26.01
N ASN A 2 -27.95 19.72 25.23
CA ASN A 2 -28.03 19.98 23.80
C ASN A 2 -29.02 18.97 23.17
N PRO A 3 -29.81 19.37 22.16
CA PRO A 3 -30.63 18.43 21.42
C PRO A 3 -29.73 17.36 20.80
N LYS A 4 -30.12 16.08 20.92
CA LYS A 4 -29.35 14.98 20.35
C LYS A 4 -29.47 14.99 18.82
N THR A 5 -28.36 14.72 18.14
CA THR A 5 -28.22 14.86 16.70
C THR A 5 -28.75 13.62 15.98
N PHE A 6 -29.56 13.83 14.93
CA PHE A 6 -30.10 12.78 14.03
C PHE A 6 -30.75 11.56 14.72
N THR A 7 -31.47 11.75 15.82
CA THR A 7 -32.08 10.64 16.59
C THR A 7 -33.31 10.00 15.98
N GLN A 8 -33.86 10.58 14.92
CA GLN A 8 -35.09 10.12 14.28
C GLN A 8 -34.91 8.87 13.41
N TRP A 9 -33.67 8.46 13.13
CA TRP A 9 -33.34 7.29 12.30
C TRP A 9 -32.46 6.29 13.06
N THR A 10 -32.43 5.06 12.57
CA THR A 10 -31.59 4.00 13.12
C THR A 10 -30.17 4.11 12.56
N PRO A 11 -29.11 4.14 13.39
CA PRO A 11 -27.73 4.08 12.92
C PRO A 11 -27.48 2.90 11.98
N SER A 12 -26.67 3.09 10.93
CA SER A 12 -26.22 2.02 10.02
C SER A 12 -24.76 2.22 9.59
N ASN A 13 -24.05 1.11 9.42
CA ASN A 13 -22.68 1.07 8.89
C ASN A 13 -22.62 0.90 7.37
N ASP A 14 -23.75 0.87 6.65
CA ASP A 14 -23.77 0.58 5.21
C ASP A 14 -22.92 1.55 4.36
N ALA A 15 -22.79 2.80 4.80
CA ALA A 15 -21.95 3.81 4.15
C ALA A 15 -20.44 3.54 4.31
N VAL A 16 -20.05 2.84 5.36
CA VAL A 16 -18.64 2.54 5.73
C VAL A 16 -18.37 1.03 5.76
N HIS A 17 -19.20 0.23 5.10
CA HIS A 17 -19.09 -1.23 5.16
C HIS A 17 -17.73 -1.75 4.65
N TRP A 18 -17.07 -1.01 3.76
CA TRP A 18 -15.75 -1.34 3.23
C TRP A 18 -14.62 -1.24 4.27
N THR A 19 -14.85 -0.60 5.42
CA THR A 19 -13.84 -0.47 6.48
C THR A 19 -13.69 -1.72 7.34
N LYS A 20 -14.23 -2.85 6.90
CA LYS A 20 -14.24 -4.11 7.64
C LYS A 20 -13.48 -5.15 6.85
N GLU A 21 -12.85 -6.08 7.55
CA GLU A 21 -12.28 -7.26 6.90
C GLU A 21 -13.29 -8.42 6.94
N HIS A 22 -14.14 -8.51 7.97
CA HIS A 22 -15.13 -9.59 8.10
C HIS A 22 -16.48 -9.12 8.66
N TRP A 23 -17.54 -9.37 7.89
CA TRP A 23 -18.99 -9.35 8.23
C TRP A 23 -19.59 -7.98 8.64
N ALA A 24 -20.88 -7.80 8.36
CA ALA A 24 -21.62 -6.55 8.58
C ALA A 24 -21.82 -6.28 10.07
N GLY A 25 -20.79 -5.79 10.74
CA GLY A 25 -20.87 -5.54 12.17
C GLY A 25 -21.76 -4.34 12.54
N SER A 26 -22.21 -4.32 13.78
CA SER A 26 -23.23 -3.38 14.24
C SER A 26 -22.69 -1.96 14.37
N PRO A 27 -23.47 -0.92 14.01
CA PRO A 27 -23.11 0.46 14.28
C PRO A 27 -23.01 0.70 15.79
N LEU A 28 -22.21 1.69 16.18
CA LEU A 28 -22.16 2.14 17.57
C LEU A 28 -23.52 2.70 17.95
N THR A 29 -24.04 2.29 19.10
CA THR A 29 -25.31 2.80 19.65
C THR A 29 -25.06 3.69 20.85
N ARG A 30 -26.05 4.53 21.20
CA ARG A 30 -25.96 5.41 22.38
C ARG A 30 -25.86 4.63 23.68
N GLU A 31 -26.45 3.45 23.75
CA GLU A 31 -26.32 2.52 24.88
C GLU A 31 -24.89 2.01 25.00
N LYS A 32 -24.26 1.61 23.89
CA LYS A 32 -22.84 1.22 23.87
C LYS A 32 -21.92 2.38 24.25
N VAL A 33 -22.24 3.61 23.84
CA VAL A 33 -21.52 4.81 24.28
C VAL A 33 -21.60 4.98 25.80
N GLN A 34 -22.76 4.77 26.41
CA GLN A 34 -22.90 4.84 27.87
C GLN A 34 -22.07 3.76 28.57
N LEU A 35 -22.06 2.54 28.02
CA LEU A 35 -21.23 1.46 28.54
C LEU A 35 -19.73 1.79 28.41
N LEU A 36 -19.28 2.35 27.27
CA LEU A 36 -17.91 2.81 27.11
C LEU A 36 -17.52 3.86 28.15
N HIS A 37 -18.40 4.82 28.43
CA HIS A 37 -18.17 5.80 29.51
C HIS A 37 -18.04 5.12 30.87
N ALA A 38 -18.87 4.11 31.16
CA ALA A 38 -18.77 3.34 32.39
C ALA A 38 -17.44 2.55 32.47
N CYS A 39 -16.99 1.95 31.35
CA CYS A 39 -15.70 1.28 31.26
C CYS A 39 -14.55 2.25 31.50
N LEU A 40 -14.55 3.41 30.82
CA LEU A 40 -13.55 4.47 30.99
C LEU A 40 -13.49 5.05 32.42
N ALA A 41 -14.62 5.01 33.14
CA ALA A 41 -14.70 5.39 34.54
C ALA A 41 -14.31 4.26 35.51
N GLY A 42 -14.08 3.04 35.02
CA GLY A 42 -13.86 1.85 35.84
C GLY A 42 -15.09 1.40 36.64
N THR A 43 -16.30 1.78 36.21
CA THR A 43 -17.57 1.52 36.90
C THR A 43 -18.52 0.63 36.10
N ALA A 44 -18.05 -0.02 35.04
CA ALA A 44 -18.87 -0.93 34.25
C ALA A 44 -19.24 -2.18 35.09
N GLU A 45 -20.53 -2.43 35.24
CA GLU A 45 -21.07 -3.63 35.91
C GLU A 45 -21.45 -4.74 34.91
N GLU A 46 -21.61 -4.38 33.63
CA GLU A 46 -21.95 -5.28 32.54
C GLU A 46 -20.69 -5.66 31.75
N GLU A 47 -20.66 -6.90 31.24
CA GLU A 47 -19.60 -7.37 30.34
C GLU A 47 -19.63 -6.58 29.03
N PHE A 48 -18.49 -5.98 28.67
CA PHE A 48 -18.38 -5.25 27.43
C PHE A 48 -18.12 -6.22 26.28
N ILE A 49 -19.16 -6.46 25.48
CA ILE A 49 -19.06 -7.28 24.28
C ILE A 49 -18.94 -6.36 23.07
N SER A 50 -17.74 -6.31 22.50
CA SER A 50 -17.57 -5.80 21.15
C SER A 50 -17.91 -6.86 20.13
N ARG A 51 -18.64 -6.46 19.09
CA ARG A 51 -18.80 -7.25 17.88
C ARG A 51 -18.66 -6.30 16.71
N ASP A 52 -17.51 -6.39 16.06
CA ASP A 52 -17.27 -5.99 14.69
C ASP A 52 -17.54 -4.48 14.46
N TRP A 53 -16.86 -3.58 15.16
CA TRP A 53 -17.07 -2.14 14.92
C TRP A 53 -16.41 -1.70 13.62
N SER A 54 -16.95 -0.65 12.99
CA SER A 54 -16.23 0.06 11.92
C SER A 54 -15.19 0.98 12.58
N LEU A 55 -14.10 0.39 13.07
CA LEU A 55 -13.08 1.07 13.88
C LEU A 55 -12.52 2.33 13.21
N PRO A 56 -12.24 2.37 11.89
CA PRO A 56 -11.84 3.60 11.23
C PRO A 56 -12.90 4.70 11.32
N ALA A 57 -14.18 4.36 11.16
CA ALA A 57 -15.26 5.34 11.21
C ALA A 57 -15.60 5.82 12.63
N VAL A 58 -15.17 5.09 13.68
CA VAL A 58 -15.29 5.54 15.07
C VAL A 58 -14.40 6.75 15.30
N VAL A 59 -13.13 6.71 14.89
CA VAL A 59 -12.18 7.83 15.09
C VAL A 59 -12.18 8.86 13.95
N ARG A 60 -12.71 8.49 12.79
CA ARG A 60 -12.89 9.34 11.60
C ARG A 60 -14.36 9.37 11.19
N PRO A 61 -15.22 10.04 11.98
CA PRO A 61 -16.66 10.08 11.73
C PRO A 61 -17.02 10.69 10.36
N GLU A 62 -16.11 11.46 9.75
CA GLU A 62 -16.27 11.98 8.39
C GLU A 62 -16.37 10.89 7.31
N LEU A 63 -15.91 9.66 7.59
CA LEU A 63 -16.05 8.53 6.66
C LEU A 63 -17.52 8.16 6.39
N TYR A 64 -18.42 8.36 7.37
CA TYR A 64 -19.86 8.19 7.14
C TYR A 64 -20.39 9.18 6.11
N LEU A 65 -19.94 10.44 6.17
CA LEU A 65 -20.33 11.46 5.21
C LEU A 65 -19.81 11.11 3.82
N ALA A 66 -18.54 10.71 3.71
CA ALA A 66 -17.93 10.31 2.45
C ALA A 66 -18.68 9.14 1.80
N GLY A 67 -19.03 8.11 2.57
CA GLY A 67 -19.84 6.98 2.10
C GLY A 67 -21.27 7.36 1.68
N ALA A 68 -21.87 8.33 2.37
CA ALA A 68 -23.19 8.86 2.04
C ALA A 68 -23.19 9.78 0.80
N CYS A 69 -22.05 10.39 0.46
CA CYS A 69 -21.87 11.17 -0.78
C CYS A 69 -21.83 10.31 -2.05
N ARG A 70 -21.89 8.98 -1.93
CA ARG A 70 -21.81 8.09 -3.09
C ARG A 70 -22.95 8.33 -4.09
N PRO A 71 -22.69 8.21 -5.40
CA PRO A 71 -23.73 8.39 -6.40
C PRO A 71 -24.89 7.42 -6.20
N MET A 72 -26.11 7.90 -6.37
CA MET A 72 -27.35 7.13 -6.17
C MET A 72 -27.53 6.58 -4.75
N ALA A 73 -26.93 7.19 -3.72
CA ALA A 73 -27.24 6.87 -2.33
C ALA A 73 -28.77 6.93 -2.10
N SER A 74 -29.32 5.86 -1.51
CA SER A 74 -30.74 5.88 -1.14
C SER A 74 -30.93 6.77 0.09
N ARG A 75 -32.16 7.24 0.28
CA ARG A 75 -32.50 8.03 1.46
C ARG A 75 -32.20 7.28 2.75
N GLU A 76 -32.53 5.99 2.79
CA GLU A 76 -32.29 5.12 3.96
C GLU A 76 -30.79 5.04 4.30
N LEU A 77 -29.91 4.99 3.29
CA LEU A 77 -28.47 4.98 3.53
C LEU A 77 -27.98 6.30 4.12
N ILE A 78 -28.45 7.43 3.59
CA ILE A 78 -28.07 8.77 4.09
C ILE A 78 -28.57 8.93 5.53
N GLU A 79 -29.83 8.56 5.79
CA GLU A 79 -30.45 8.61 7.12
C GLU A 79 -29.70 7.73 8.13
N GLY A 80 -29.34 6.51 7.75
CA GLY A 80 -28.58 5.58 8.60
C GLY A 80 -27.15 6.06 8.90
N ALA A 81 -26.46 6.61 7.91
CA ALA A 81 -25.13 7.18 8.07
C ALA A 81 -25.15 8.44 8.96
N ALA A 82 -26.13 9.32 8.75
CA ALA A 82 -26.34 10.50 9.59
C ALA A 82 -26.63 10.11 11.04
N ALA A 83 -27.47 9.10 11.28
CA ALA A 83 -27.74 8.60 12.63
C ALA A 83 -26.49 7.99 13.30
N ALA A 84 -25.68 7.22 12.56
CA ALA A 84 -24.43 6.66 13.09
C ALA A 84 -23.42 7.76 13.45
N PHE A 85 -23.26 8.76 12.58
CA PHE A 85 -22.49 9.96 12.87
C PHE A 85 -23.03 10.69 14.12
N GLY A 86 -24.35 10.88 14.23
CA GLY A 86 -24.99 11.55 15.36
C GLY A 86 -24.75 10.86 16.71
N VAL A 87 -24.57 9.52 16.73
CA VAL A 87 -24.15 8.80 17.94
C VAL A 87 -22.73 9.21 18.36
N LEU A 88 -21.80 9.28 17.43
CA LEU A 88 -20.41 9.66 17.68
C LEU A 88 -20.29 11.14 18.07
N HIS A 89 -21.00 12.02 17.35
CA HIS A 89 -21.04 13.45 17.62
C HIS A 89 -21.47 13.76 19.05
N ASP A 90 -22.55 13.13 19.53
CA ASP A 90 -23.07 13.40 20.87
C ASP A 90 -22.40 12.55 21.97
N SER A 91 -21.35 11.79 21.64
CA SER A 91 -20.75 10.84 22.57
C SER A 91 -19.76 11.47 23.54
N ASP A 92 -19.21 12.64 23.23
CA ASP A 92 -18.03 13.23 23.87
C ASP A 92 -16.77 12.32 23.87
N LEU A 93 -16.81 11.17 23.17
CA LEU A 93 -15.68 10.24 23.06
C LEU A 93 -14.73 10.60 21.91
N ILE A 94 -15.21 11.37 20.93
CA ILE A 94 -14.47 11.73 19.73
C ILE A 94 -13.99 13.19 19.83
N HIS A 95 -12.70 13.34 20.04
CA HIS A 95 -11.96 14.59 20.09
C HIS A 95 -10.92 14.59 18.94
N PRO A 96 -10.42 15.76 18.50
CA PRO A 96 -9.30 15.83 17.55
C PRO A 96 -8.06 15.02 17.92
N SER A 97 -7.90 14.68 19.19
CA SER A 97 -6.79 13.85 19.66
C SER A 97 -7.13 12.38 19.82
N THR A 98 -8.38 11.94 19.61
CA THR A 98 -8.78 10.55 19.85
C THR A 98 -7.99 9.58 18.99
N THR A 99 -7.49 8.52 19.63
CA THR A 99 -6.57 7.55 19.03
C THR A 99 -7.02 6.12 19.33
N LEU A 100 -6.87 5.24 18.35
CA LEU A 100 -6.84 3.81 18.53
C LEU A 100 -5.39 3.34 18.56
N PHE A 101 -5.06 2.50 19.52
CA PHE A 101 -3.77 1.82 19.58
C PHE A 101 -3.97 0.32 19.81
N THR A 102 -2.96 -0.48 19.48
CA THR A 102 -3.00 -1.93 19.58
C THR A 102 -1.88 -2.47 20.46
N ILE A 103 -2.08 -3.66 21.01
CA ILE A 103 -1.03 -4.53 21.54
C ILE A 103 -1.12 -5.90 20.87
N PRO A 104 -0.01 -6.62 20.71
CA PRO A 104 -0.06 -8.03 20.32
C PRO A 104 -0.75 -8.86 21.41
N THR A 105 -1.58 -9.81 20.97
CA THR A 105 -2.14 -10.86 21.82
C THR A 105 -0.98 -11.74 22.29
N PRO A 106 -0.74 -11.88 23.61
CA PRO A 106 0.40 -12.63 24.11
C PRO A 106 0.30 -14.12 23.74
N ALA A 107 1.29 -14.66 23.02
CA ALA A 107 1.36 -16.09 22.70
C ALA A 107 1.63 -16.96 23.94
N ASP A 108 2.43 -16.45 24.90
CA ASP A 108 2.72 -17.04 26.20
C ASP A 108 2.94 -15.90 27.22
N GLY A 109 1.95 -15.61 28.07
CA GLY A 109 1.99 -14.49 29.02
C GLY A 109 0.76 -14.44 29.95
N PRO A 110 0.65 -13.45 30.86
CA PRO A 110 -0.61 -13.19 31.57
C PRO A 110 -1.74 -12.99 30.55
N TYR A 111 -2.95 -13.39 30.92
CA TYR A 111 -4.12 -13.31 30.03
C TYR A 111 -4.23 -11.92 29.39
N PRO A 112 -4.55 -11.85 28.08
CA PRO A 112 -4.80 -10.58 27.41
C PRO A 112 -5.83 -9.75 28.18
N PRO A 113 -5.74 -8.40 28.14
CA PRO A 113 -6.77 -7.56 28.73
C PRO A 113 -8.17 -7.93 28.24
N GLU A 114 -9.12 -8.10 29.16
CA GLU A 114 -10.51 -8.41 28.81
C GLU A 114 -11.12 -7.23 28.06
N LEU A 115 -12.11 -7.48 27.20
CA LEU A 115 -12.83 -6.40 26.51
C LEU A 115 -13.56 -5.52 27.54
N GLY A 116 -13.49 -4.20 27.37
CA GLY A 116 -13.99 -3.22 28.33
C GLY A 116 -13.03 -2.91 29.48
N GLN A 117 -11.85 -3.54 29.52
CA GLN A 117 -10.83 -3.25 30.51
C GLN A 117 -10.24 -1.86 30.29
N MET A 118 -10.29 -1.05 31.35
CA MET A 118 -9.69 0.27 31.39
C MET A 118 -8.19 0.18 31.66
N VAL A 119 -7.41 0.99 30.97
CA VAL A 119 -5.98 1.18 31.20
C VAL A 119 -5.65 2.67 31.30
N ASP A 120 -4.66 3.02 32.10
CA ASP A 120 -4.18 4.40 32.20
C ASP A 120 -3.27 4.74 31.01
N THR A 121 -3.46 5.93 30.43
CA THR A 121 -2.57 6.49 29.39
C THR A 121 -2.10 7.89 29.81
N PRO A 122 -1.07 8.45 29.15
CA PRO A 122 -0.54 9.79 29.48
C PRO A 122 -1.57 10.92 29.46
N THR A 123 -2.68 10.76 28.74
CA THR A 123 -3.71 11.81 28.56
C THR A 123 -5.07 11.42 29.13
N GLY A 124 -5.13 10.40 29.99
CA GLY A 124 -6.38 9.88 30.57
C GLY A 124 -6.61 8.40 30.29
N PRO A 125 -7.75 7.84 30.72
CA PRO A 125 -8.04 6.42 30.56
C PRO A 125 -8.28 6.06 29.09
N ALA A 126 -7.91 4.84 28.73
CA ALA A 126 -8.30 4.15 27.50
C ALA A 126 -9.01 2.84 27.85
N VAL A 127 -9.75 2.27 26.90
CA VAL A 127 -10.52 1.04 27.11
C VAL A 127 -10.29 0.07 25.96
N SER A 128 -10.12 -1.22 26.24
CA SER A 128 -10.07 -2.28 25.22
C SER A 128 -11.45 -2.42 24.57
N ILE A 129 -11.51 -2.32 23.25
CA ILE A 129 -12.78 -2.31 22.50
C ILE A 129 -12.90 -3.38 21.45
N GLU A 130 -11.84 -4.07 21.05
CA GLU A 130 -11.93 -5.15 20.05
C GLU A 130 -10.72 -6.07 20.11
N GLU A 131 -10.91 -7.33 19.74
CA GLU A 131 -9.84 -8.30 19.49
C GLU A 131 -9.88 -8.66 18.00
N LEU A 132 -8.78 -8.43 17.29
CA LEU A 132 -8.65 -8.74 15.87
C LEU A 132 -7.93 -10.07 15.73
N GLY A 133 -8.70 -11.12 15.43
CA GLY A 133 -8.21 -12.50 15.45
C GLY A 133 -7.24 -12.88 14.32
N GLU A 134 -7.25 -12.19 13.18
CA GLU A 134 -6.30 -12.47 12.08
C GLU A 134 -4.92 -11.83 12.34
N ASP A 135 -4.89 -10.68 12.99
CA ASP A 135 -3.68 -9.94 13.33
C ASP A 135 -3.14 -10.31 14.72
N GLU A 136 -3.88 -11.11 15.49
CA GLU A 136 -3.59 -11.43 16.89
C GLU A 136 -3.30 -10.15 17.70
N VAL A 137 -4.19 -9.15 17.63
CA VAL A 137 -4.05 -7.89 18.39
C VAL A 137 -5.31 -7.49 19.15
N ILE A 138 -5.12 -6.71 20.21
CA ILE A 138 -6.21 -6.07 20.98
C ILE A 138 -6.17 -4.58 20.73
N VAL A 139 -7.34 -4.03 20.39
CA VAL A 139 -7.53 -2.61 20.06
C VAL A 139 -8.06 -1.87 21.28
N PHE A 140 -7.47 -0.71 21.55
CA PHE A 140 -7.88 0.21 22.61
C PHE A 140 -8.36 1.52 22.02
N LEU A 141 -9.44 2.08 22.58
CA LEU A 141 -9.90 3.44 22.34
C LEU A 141 -9.36 4.36 23.43
N SER A 142 -8.60 5.38 23.01
CA SER A 142 -8.09 6.46 23.85
C SER A 142 -8.73 7.78 23.45
N PRO A 143 -9.80 8.24 24.14
CA PRO A 143 -10.45 9.51 23.83
C PRO A 143 -9.48 10.71 23.92
N GLY A 144 -8.57 10.69 24.90
CA GLY A 144 -7.58 11.74 25.12
C GLY A 144 -6.42 11.72 24.12
N GLY A 145 -6.16 10.58 23.46
CA GLY A 145 -5.12 10.42 22.43
C GLY A 145 -3.79 9.83 22.90
N GLY A 146 -3.63 9.66 24.21
CA GLY A 146 -2.43 9.10 24.81
C GLY A 146 -2.30 7.63 24.46
N VAL A 147 -1.08 7.25 24.06
CA VAL A 147 -0.65 5.86 23.86
C VAL A 147 0.45 5.59 24.88
N PRO A 148 0.23 4.70 25.87
CA PRO A 148 1.26 4.34 26.84
C PRO A 148 2.32 3.46 26.17
N ASP A 149 3.59 3.48 26.60
CA ASP A 149 4.64 2.66 25.95
C ASP A 149 4.33 1.15 25.94
N GLN A 150 3.65 0.66 26.99
CA GLN A 150 3.27 -0.74 27.16
C GLN A 150 1.94 -0.87 27.91
N VAL A 151 1.20 -1.94 27.59
CA VAL A 151 0.04 -2.41 28.37
C VAL A 151 0.26 -3.87 28.73
N ALA A 152 0.13 -4.21 30.01
CA ALA A 152 0.37 -5.57 30.52
C ALA A 152 1.73 -6.20 30.12
N GLY A 153 2.75 -5.36 29.89
CA GLY A 153 4.09 -5.79 29.44
C GLY A 153 4.24 -5.96 27.93
N SER A 154 3.16 -5.81 27.16
CA SER A 154 3.19 -5.81 25.69
C SER A 154 3.43 -4.41 25.14
N PRO A 155 4.29 -4.23 24.11
CA PRO A 155 4.49 -2.94 23.47
C PRO A 155 3.23 -2.50 22.74
N THR A 156 2.93 -1.20 22.79
CA THR A 156 1.80 -0.63 22.03
C THR A 156 2.23 -0.13 20.67
N THR A 157 1.30 -0.14 19.71
CA THR A 157 1.45 0.52 18.41
C THR A 157 0.26 1.44 18.16
N GLU A 158 0.52 2.71 17.81
CA GLU A 158 -0.55 3.59 17.34
C GLU A 158 -1.13 3.04 16.03
N TRP A 159 -2.46 3.00 15.91
CA TRP A 159 -3.13 2.35 14.79
C TRP A 159 -3.96 3.32 13.93
N PHE A 160 -4.88 4.05 14.55
CA PHE A 160 -5.65 5.11 13.89
C PHE A 160 -5.70 6.35 14.78
N ALA A 161 -5.60 7.54 14.19
CA ALA A 161 -5.85 8.79 14.89
C ALA A 161 -6.96 9.60 14.20
N SER A 162 -7.69 10.36 15.00
CA SER A 162 -8.57 11.42 14.52
C SER A 162 -7.75 12.54 13.89
N HIS A 163 -8.34 13.24 12.92
CA HIS A 163 -7.73 14.40 12.27
C HIS A 163 -8.41 15.72 12.67
N GLY A 164 -9.26 15.69 13.69
CA GLY A 164 -9.95 16.88 14.17
C GLY A 164 -10.91 17.48 13.15
N ALA A 165 -11.67 16.63 12.45
CA ALA A 165 -12.71 17.08 11.54
C ALA A 165 -13.71 17.99 12.28
N ASN A 166 -14.16 19.06 11.62
CA ASN A 166 -15.13 19.97 12.19
C ASN A 166 -16.51 19.29 12.19
N LEU A 167 -16.89 18.71 13.33
CA LEU A 167 -18.10 17.89 13.41
C LEU A 167 -19.39 18.70 13.15
N GLU A 168 -19.43 19.99 13.50
CA GLU A 168 -20.56 20.88 13.19
C GLU A 168 -20.71 21.11 11.68
N GLN A 169 -19.60 21.18 10.94
CA GLN A 169 -19.67 21.22 9.48
C GLN A 169 -20.17 19.90 8.89
N ILE A 170 -19.86 18.76 9.52
CA ILE A 170 -20.37 17.46 9.10
C ILE A 170 -21.89 17.37 9.37
N VAL A 171 -22.39 17.89 10.50
CA VAL A 171 -23.84 18.03 10.75
C VAL A 171 -24.50 18.81 9.61
N ALA A 172 -24.00 20.01 9.31
CA ALA A 172 -24.55 20.84 8.25
C ALA A 172 -24.46 20.16 6.86
N ALA A 173 -23.41 19.40 6.60
CA ALA A 173 -23.26 18.65 5.36
C ALA A 173 -24.29 17.51 5.25
N PHE A 174 -24.54 16.77 6.33
CA PHE A 174 -25.61 15.76 6.35
C PHE A 174 -27.00 16.38 6.16
N GLU A 175 -27.28 17.56 6.73
CA GLU A 175 -28.54 18.27 6.50
C GLU A 175 -28.76 18.60 5.01
N ILE A 176 -27.69 18.97 4.30
CA ILE A 176 -27.73 19.15 2.85
C ILE A 176 -28.03 17.82 2.14
N LEU A 177 -27.30 16.74 2.44
CA LEU A 177 -27.54 15.43 1.82
C LEU A 177 -28.97 14.91 2.06
N LEU A 178 -29.52 15.12 3.25
CA LEU A 178 -30.87 14.70 3.62
C LEU A 178 -31.96 15.48 2.86
N THR A 179 -31.64 16.70 2.42
CA THR A 179 -32.55 17.58 1.68
C THR A 179 -32.40 17.40 0.17
N ASP A 180 -31.18 17.45 -0.33
CA ASP A 180 -30.84 17.54 -1.75
C ASP A 180 -30.49 16.16 -2.36
N GLY A 181 -30.15 15.18 -1.52
CA GLY A 181 -29.63 13.88 -1.94
C GLY A 181 -28.11 13.90 -2.19
N ALA A 182 -27.58 12.75 -2.62
CA ALA A 182 -26.16 12.62 -2.93
C ALA A 182 -25.74 13.43 -4.18
N PRO A 183 -24.49 13.91 -4.22
CA PRO A 183 -23.96 14.62 -5.39
C PRO A 183 -23.98 13.73 -6.64
N PRO A 184 -24.09 14.34 -7.84
CA PRO A 184 -24.07 13.60 -9.10
C PRO A 184 -22.71 12.95 -9.36
N TRP A 185 -22.71 11.86 -10.12
CA TRP A 185 -21.48 11.21 -10.57
C TRP A 185 -20.66 12.12 -11.50
N ASN A 186 -19.36 12.27 -11.21
CA ASN A 186 -18.42 13.01 -12.04
C ASN A 186 -17.34 12.05 -12.62
N PRO A 187 -17.42 11.65 -13.90
CA PRO A 187 -16.43 10.74 -14.48
C PRO A 187 -15.03 11.33 -14.54
N ALA A 188 -14.90 12.65 -14.74
CA ALA A 188 -13.60 13.32 -14.80
C ALA A 188 -12.86 13.26 -13.47
N ALA A 189 -13.58 13.19 -12.34
CA ALA A 189 -12.96 13.01 -11.03
C ALA A 189 -12.27 11.64 -10.91
N ALA A 190 -12.86 10.57 -11.45
CA ALA A 190 -12.25 9.25 -11.46
C ALA A 190 -11.01 9.19 -12.35
N GLU A 191 -11.06 9.83 -13.52
CA GLU A 191 -9.91 9.97 -14.42
C GLU A 191 -8.77 10.74 -13.74
N GLN A 192 -9.06 11.87 -13.09
CA GLN A 192 -8.09 12.66 -12.36
C GLN A 192 -7.46 11.90 -11.19
N LEU A 193 -8.27 11.14 -10.43
CA LEU A 193 -7.74 10.32 -9.34
C LEU A 193 -6.81 9.25 -9.89
N ALA A 194 -7.25 8.54 -10.93
CA ALA A 194 -6.47 7.51 -11.60
C ALA A 194 -5.17 8.07 -12.20
N GLU A 195 -5.19 9.24 -12.83
CA GLU A 195 -3.98 9.87 -13.38
C GLU A 195 -3.05 10.33 -12.26
N GLY A 196 -3.59 11.01 -11.25
CA GLY A 196 -2.82 11.59 -10.15
C GLY A 196 -2.15 10.55 -9.28
N THR A 197 -2.82 9.44 -8.98
CA THR A 197 -2.21 8.34 -8.19
C THR A 197 -1.58 7.26 -9.07
N GLY A 198 -1.85 7.30 -10.38
CA GLY A 198 -1.60 6.25 -11.37
C GLY A 198 -2.28 4.90 -11.08
N TRP A 199 -3.35 4.92 -10.29
CA TRP A 199 -4.17 3.75 -10.07
C TRP A 199 -4.86 3.28 -11.36
N PRO A 200 -5.25 2.00 -11.46
CA PRO A 200 -6.17 1.57 -12.50
C PRO A 200 -7.45 2.40 -12.43
N LEU A 201 -7.91 2.94 -13.58
CA LEU A 201 -9.16 3.70 -13.65
C LEU A 201 -10.36 2.97 -13.00
N PRO A 202 -10.54 1.65 -13.18
CA PRO A 202 -11.61 0.92 -12.48
C PRO A 202 -11.52 0.99 -10.95
N ALA A 203 -10.33 1.05 -10.36
CA ALA A 203 -10.17 1.20 -8.92
C ALA A 203 -10.62 2.58 -8.44
N ALA A 204 -10.21 3.64 -9.15
CA ALA A 204 -10.66 5.01 -8.87
C ALA A 204 -12.19 5.15 -9.00
N GLN A 205 -12.79 4.54 -10.03
CA GLN A 205 -14.23 4.52 -10.22
C GLN A 205 -14.97 3.79 -9.09
N VAL A 206 -14.48 2.62 -8.68
CA VAL A 206 -15.06 1.88 -7.54
C VAL A 206 -14.94 2.69 -6.25
N LEU A 207 -13.78 3.30 -5.98
CA LEU A 207 -13.57 4.10 -4.78
C LEU A 207 -14.54 5.29 -4.71
N LEU A 208 -14.59 6.12 -5.76
CA LEU A 208 -15.45 7.31 -5.80
C LEU A 208 -16.95 6.97 -5.88
N SER A 209 -17.29 5.73 -6.26
CA SER A 209 -18.67 5.22 -6.16
C SER A 209 -19.08 4.80 -4.74
N GLY A 210 -18.21 5.00 -3.74
CA GLY A 210 -18.46 4.66 -2.33
C GLY A 210 -18.27 3.18 -2.00
N MET A 211 -17.57 2.44 -2.85
CA MET A 211 -17.19 1.03 -2.65
C MET A 211 -18.37 0.09 -2.24
N PRO A 212 -19.53 0.17 -2.91
CA PRO A 212 -20.71 -0.59 -2.52
C PRO A 212 -20.49 -2.10 -2.72
N GLY A 213 -20.54 -2.86 -1.62
CA GLY A 213 -20.37 -4.32 -1.69
C GLY A 213 -18.94 -4.78 -1.92
N LEU A 214 -17.93 -3.94 -1.69
CA LEU A 214 -16.50 -4.26 -1.90
C LEU A 214 -16.05 -5.57 -1.24
N LEU A 215 -16.68 -5.94 -0.11
CA LEU A 215 -16.37 -7.15 0.65
C LEU A 215 -17.29 -8.34 0.31
N SER A 216 -18.28 -8.18 -0.55
CA SER A 216 -19.20 -9.28 -0.89
C SER A 216 -18.44 -10.42 -1.59
N VAL A 217 -18.72 -11.66 -1.23
CA VAL A 217 -18.12 -12.84 -1.88
C VAL A 217 -18.66 -13.10 -3.29
N ASP A 218 -19.69 -12.37 -3.72
CA ASP A 218 -20.33 -12.56 -5.01
C ASP A 218 -19.45 -12.13 -6.19
N HIS A 219 -19.63 -12.79 -7.34
CA HIS A 219 -18.93 -12.43 -8.58
C HIS A 219 -19.40 -11.08 -9.16
N ASP A 220 -20.72 -10.83 -9.21
CA ASP A 220 -21.31 -9.52 -9.57
C ASP A 220 -21.69 -8.77 -8.28
N TRP A 221 -20.68 -8.50 -7.45
CA TRP A 221 -20.83 -7.89 -6.12
C TRP A 221 -21.30 -6.43 -6.16
N MET A 222 -20.95 -5.70 -7.21
CA MET A 222 -21.26 -4.28 -7.35
C MET A 222 -22.70 -4.10 -7.87
N PRO A 223 -23.55 -3.28 -7.23
CA PRO A 223 -24.92 -3.07 -7.70
C PRO A 223 -24.96 -2.64 -9.17
N LYS A 224 -25.71 -3.39 -9.99
CA LYS A 224 -25.77 -3.21 -11.46
C LYS A 224 -25.96 -1.76 -11.89
N ARG A 225 -26.87 -1.02 -11.24
CA ARG A 225 -27.14 0.39 -11.57
C ARG A 225 -25.92 1.29 -11.35
N ILE A 226 -25.16 1.08 -10.28
CA ILE A 226 -23.94 1.85 -10.00
C ILE A 226 -22.86 1.46 -11.01
N ARG A 227 -22.70 0.15 -11.27
CA ARG A 227 -21.75 -0.36 -12.26
C ARG A 227 -21.99 0.22 -13.67
N GLU A 228 -23.25 0.29 -14.10
CA GLU A 228 -23.65 0.93 -15.36
C GLU A 228 -23.41 2.45 -15.35
N LEU A 229 -23.69 3.14 -14.24
CA LEU A 229 -23.47 4.58 -14.10
C LEU A 229 -22.00 4.96 -14.24
N VAL A 230 -21.09 4.20 -13.61
CA VAL A 230 -19.66 4.46 -13.68
C VAL A 230 -19.01 3.92 -14.96
N GLY A 231 -19.76 3.17 -15.78
CA GLY A 231 -19.29 2.65 -17.06
C GLY A 231 -18.40 1.41 -16.96
N LEU A 232 -18.56 0.60 -15.92
CA LEU A 232 -17.73 -0.59 -15.68
C LEU A 232 -18.38 -1.89 -16.17
N THR A 233 -17.58 -2.76 -16.79
CA THR A 233 -17.92 -4.18 -16.92
C THR A 233 -17.72 -4.92 -15.59
N VAL A 234 -18.25 -6.14 -15.46
CA VAL A 234 -18.03 -6.98 -14.26
C VAL A 234 -16.54 -7.29 -14.08
N SER A 235 -15.82 -7.51 -15.19
CA SER A 235 -14.38 -7.81 -15.17
C SER A 235 -13.55 -6.62 -14.69
N GLU A 236 -13.84 -5.42 -15.18
CA GLU A 236 -13.13 -4.20 -14.77
C GLU A 236 -13.44 -3.85 -13.31
N ALA A 237 -14.70 -3.99 -12.88
CA ALA A 237 -15.08 -3.82 -11.47
C ALA A 237 -14.30 -4.81 -10.57
N SER A 238 -14.17 -6.07 -11.00
CA SER A 238 -13.35 -7.07 -10.29
C SER A 238 -11.88 -6.64 -10.19
N THR A 239 -11.29 -6.12 -11.26
CA THR A 239 -9.91 -5.60 -11.24
C THR A 239 -9.76 -4.43 -10.28
N GLY A 240 -10.71 -3.48 -10.31
CA GLY A 240 -10.73 -2.35 -9.37
C GLY A 240 -10.83 -2.81 -7.91
N ARG A 241 -11.70 -3.79 -7.64
CA ARG A 241 -11.84 -4.40 -6.31
C ARG A 241 -10.56 -5.07 -5.83
N SER A 242 -9.95 -5.94 -6.64
CA SER A 242 -8.71 -6.63 -6.25
C SER A 242 -7.60 -5.66 -5.93
N PHE A 243 -7.50 -4.57 -6.70
CA PHE A 243 -6.55 -3.50 -6.39
C PHE A 243 -6.86 -2.83 -5.05
N LEU A 244 -8.11 -2.40 -4.81
CA LEU A 244 -8.46 -1.74 -3.56
C LEU A 244 -8.25 -2.65 -2.33
N LEU A 245 -8.59 -3.95 -2.43
CA LEU A 245 -8.36 -4.92 -1.36
C LEU A 245 -6.87 -5.23 -1.12
N SER A 246 -5.98 -4.89 -2.06
CA SER A 246 -4.53 -4.99 -1.88
C SER A 246 -3.92 -3.81 -1.13
N LEU A 247 -4.67 -2.71 -0.96
CA LEU A 247 -4.22 -1.53 -0.22
C LEU A 247 -4.44 -1.71 1.29
N ASP A 248 -3.53 -1.15 2.09
CA ASP A 248 -3.70 -1.04 3.54
C ASP A 248 -4.98 -0.24 3.87
N LEU A 249 -5.81 -0.77 4.77
CA LEU A 249 -7.09 -0.16 5.15
C LEU A 249 -6.92 1.25 5.73
N ARG A 250 -5.84 1.51 6.48
CA ARG A 250 -5.55 2.85 7.01
C ARG A 250 -5.27 3.80 5.88
N LEU A 251 -4.49 3.38 4.87
CA LEU A 251 -4.22 4.18 3.68
C LEU A 251 -5.53 4.53 2.95
N LEU A 252 -6.45 3.57 2.76
CA LEU A 252 -7.76 3.86 2.18
C LEU A 252 -8.57 4.87 3.01
N ALA A 253 -8.63 4.70 4.34
CA ALA A 253 -9.30 5.62 5.25
C ALA A 253 -8.67 7.03 5.22
N GLU A 254 -7.35 7.14 5.14
CA GLU A 254 -6.63 8.42 4.98
C GLU A 254 -7.05 9.15 3.70
N LEU A 255 -7.09 8.44 2.58
CA LEU A 255 -7.47 9.03 1.30
C LEU A 255 -8.93 9.48 1.32
N VAL A 256 -9.85 8.64 1.79
CA VAL A 256 -11.27 9.00 1.86
C VAL A 256 -11.51 10.17 2.81
N SER A 257 -10.85 10.21 3.98
CA SER A 257 -10.90 11.37 4.88
C SER A 257 -10.36 12.64 4.23
N ALA A 258 -9.27 12.56 3.45
CA ALA A 258 -8.74 13.71 2.72
C ALA A 258 -9.74 14.26 1.68
N GLY A 259 -10.47 13.38 1.00
CA GLY A 259 -11.52 13.74 0.04
C GLY A 259 -12.73 14.45 0.65
N VAL A 260 -12.94 14.33 1.96
CA VAL A 260 -14.06 14.98 2.69
C VAL A 260 -13.58 16.07 3.66
N LYS A 261 -12.32 16.52 3.51
CA LYS A 261 -11.72 17.58 4.36
C LYS A 261 -12.54 18.88 4.36
N ASP A 262 -13.24 19.18 3.26
CA ASP A 262 -14.30 20.19 3.17
C ASP A 262 -15.66 19.49 3.02
N PRO A 263 -16.38 19.22 4.13
CA PRO A 263 -17.66 18.50 4.12
C PRO A 263 -18.72 19.16 3.23
N LEU A 264 -18.79 20.49 3.23
CA LEU A 264 -19.83 21.25 2.51
C LEU A 264 -19.57 21.26 1.01
N ARG A 265 -18.31 21.25 0.59
CA ARG A 265 -17.95 21.04 -0.81
C ARG A 265 -18.21 19.60 -1.23
N ALA A 266 -17.83 18.63 -0.40
CA ALA A 266 -17.97 17.21 -0.71
C ALA A 266 -19.41 16.80 -1.01
N VAL A 267 -20.39 17.28 -0.23
CA VAL A 267 -21.81 16.96 -0.45
C VAL A 267 -22.41 17.62 -1.70
N ARG A 268 -21.76 18.65 -2.26
CA ARG A 268 -22.22 19.36 -3.47
C ARG A 268 -21.53 18.86 -4.73
N GLU A 269 -20.23 18.59 -4.65
CA GLU A 269 -19.35 18.33 -5.79
C GLU A 269 -18.86 16.87 -5.86
N GLY A 270 -19.01 16.09 -4.78
CA GLY A 270 -18.33 14.82 -4.58
C GLY A 270 -16.98 14.99 -3.88
N LEU A 271 -16.30 13.87 -3.59
CA LEU A 271 -15.02 13.87 -2.87
C LEU A 271 -13.95 14.70 -3.60
N ASP A 272 -13.14 15.44 -2.84
CA ASP A 272 -12.04 16.26 -3.35
C ASP A 272 -10.86 15.39 -3.80
N VAL A 273 -10.88 14.99 -5.06
CA VAL A 273 -9.83 14.18 -5.68
C VAL A 273 -8.44 14.82 -5.60
N THR A 274 -8.35 16.15 -5.64
CA THR A 274 -7.04 16.83 -5.56
C THR A 274 -6.44 16.61 -4.18
N ALA A 275 -7.22 16.79 -3.12
CA ALA A 275 -6.78 16.51 -1.75
C ALA A 275 -6.43 15.03 -1.53
N MET A 276 -7.16 14.11 -2.17
CA MET A 276 -6.86 12.67 -2.12
C MET A 276 -5.52 12.35 -2.80
N THR A 277 -5.26 12.89 -3.99
CA THR A 277 -4.01 12.71 -4.71
C THR A 277 -2.82 13.30 -3.96
N GLU A 278 -2.96 14.50 -3.39
CA GLU A 278 -1.93 15.09 -2.53
C GLU A 278 -1.63 14.21 -1.31
N ARG A 279 -2.67 13.65 -0.67
CA ARG A 279 -2.52 12.74 0.47
C ARG A 279 -1.84 11.43 0.05
N TRP A 280 -2.19 10.88 -1.12
CA TRP A 280 -1.53 9.70 -1.69
C TRP A 280 -0.02 9.91 -1.82
N HIS A 281 0.42 10.99 -2.48
CA HIS A 281 1.84 11.27 -2.64
C HIS A 281 2.55 11.57 -1.32
N HIS A 282 1.86 12.18 -0.35
CA HIS A 282 2.44 12.42 0.97
C HIS A 282 2.68 11.12 1.74
N LEU A 283 1.75 10.16 1.66
CA LEU A 283 1.85 8.87 2.34
C LEU A 283 2.74 7.88 1.59
N ARG A 284 2.89 8.07 0.28
CA ARG A 284 3.68 7.25 -0.63
C ARG A 284 4.65 8.12 -1.45
N PRO A 285 5.59 8.83 -0.80
CA PRO A 285 6.51 9.75 -1.49
C PRO A 285 7.41 9.04 -2.51
N ASN A 286 7.57 7.72 -2.37
CA ASN A 286 8.43 6.91 -3.22
C ASN A 286 7.65 6.00 -4.19
N ASP A 287 6.31 5.96 -4.12
CA ASP A 287 5.53 5.16 -5.07
C ASP A 287 5.45 5.90 -6.39
N VAL A 288 6.10 5.34 -7.39
CA VAL A 288 6.15 5.89 -8.74
C VAL A 288 5.06 5.28 -9.56
N THR A 289 4.26 6.13 -10.19
CA THR A 289 3.20 5.66 -11.07
C THR A 289 3.41 6.03 -12.52
N PHE A 290 3.23 5.02 -13.37
CA PHE A 290 3.42 5.14 -14.81
C PHE A 290 2.10 5.56 -15.48
N PRO A 291 2.15 6.48 -16.46
CA PRO A 291 1.00 6.83 -17.29
C PRO A 291 0.33 5.60 -17.91
N GLU A 292 -0.99 5.66 -18.10
CA GLU A 292 -1.78 4.51 -18.57
C GLU A 292 -1.37 4.04 -19.99
N ASP A 293 -0.96 4.97 -20.86
CA ASP A 293 -0.45 4.68 -22.20
C ASP A 293 0.88 3.89 -22.16
N VAL A 294 1.73 4.15 -21.16
CA VAL A 294 2.94 3.37 -20.89
C VAL A 294 2.57 1.96 -20.42
N LEU A 295 1.56 1.83 -19.56
CA LEU A 295 1.11 0.54 -19.04
C LEU A 295 0.36 -0.32 -20.06
N LYS A 296 -0.26 0.29 -21.08
CA LYS A 296 -0.96 -0.41 -22.18
C LYS A 296 -0.02 -1.01 -23.23
N ASP A 297 1.23 -0.54 -23.28
CA ASP A 297 2.21 -0.90 -24.32
C ASP A 297 3.31 -1.85 -23.78
N THR A 298 3.02 -2.57 -22.69
CA THR A 298 3.99 -3.46 -22.02
C THR A 298 4.33 -4.73 -22.82
N ASP A 299 3.64 -4.98 -23.93
CA ASP A 299 3.92 -6.10 -24.84
C ASP A 299 5.02 -5.78 -25.89
N SER A 300 5.45 -4.51 -25.96
CA SER A 300 6.54 -4.10 -26.84
C SER A 300 7.90 -4.68 -26.40
N PRO A 301 8.83 -4.99 -27.33
CA PRO A 301 10.18 -5.42 -26.97
C PRO A 301 10.86 -4.43 -26.02
N GLY A 302 11.36 -4.92 -24.90
CA GLY A 302 11.96 -4.11 -23.82
C GLY A 302 10.96 -3.61 -22.78
N ALA A 303 9.65 -3.65 -23.01
CA ALA A 303 8.66 -3.09 -22.08
C ALA A 303 8.28 -4.01 -20.90
N GLY A 304 8.59 -5.31 -21.01
CA GLY A 304 8.07 -6.35 -20.12
C GLY A 304 8.46 -6.20 -18.64
N GLY A 305 9.46 -5.38 -18.32
CA GLY A 305 9.94 -5.12 -16.96
C GLY A 305 9.70 -3.71 -16.44
N VAL A 306 8.92 -2.87 -17.12
CA VAL A 306 8.73 -1.46 -16.71
C VAL A 306 8.17 -1.35 -15.30
N ARG A 307 7.23 -2.22 -14.92
CA ARG A 307 6.70 -2.27 -13.56
C ARG A 307 7.75 -2.66 -12.53
N THR A 308 8.73 -3.48 -12.90
CA THR A 308 9.82 -3.90 -12.01
C THR A 308 10.80 -2.76 -11.72
N LEU A 309 10.80 -1.69 -12.54
CA LEU A 309 11.67 -0.53 -12.30
C LEU A 309 11.37 0.18 -10.97
N VAL A 310 10.20 -0.01 -10.34
CA VAL A 310 9.92 0.59 -9.02
C VAL A 310 10.49 -0.22 -7.84
N ASP A 311 10.91 -1.47 -8.05
CA ASP A 311 11.43 -2.35 -6.99
C ASP A 311 12.82 -1.91 -6.53
N GLU A 312 12.99 -1.57 -5.26
CA GLU A 312 14.26 -1.13 -4.65
C GLU A 312 15.49 -1.96 -5.05
N LYS A 313 15.32 -3.26 -5.35
CA LYS A 313 16.41 -4.18 -5.73
C LYS A 313 16.62 -4.33 -7.24
N VAL A 314 15.99 -3.50 -8.06
CA VAL A 314 16.18 -3.53 -9.51
C VAL A 314 17.62 -3.21 -9.89
N ASP A 315 18.14 -3.91 -10.90
CA ASP A 315 19.51 -3.79 -11.36
C ASP A 315 19.56 -3.66 -12.90
N LEU A 316 20.77 -3.55 -13.46
CA LEU A 316 20.97 -3.30 -14.89
C LEU A 316 20.49 -4.42 -15.83
N ARG A 317 20.07 -5.60 -15.34
CA ARG A 317 19.37 -6.59 -16.18
C ARG A 317 18.07 -6.03 -16.76
N TRP A 318 17.51 -5.02 -16.10
CA TRP A 318 16.32 -4.30 -16.53
C TRP A 318 16.64 -3.03 -17.32
N LEU A 319 17.90 -2.80 -17.73
CA LEU A 319 18.30 -1.68 -18.57
C LEU A 319 17.47 -1.57 -19.86
N PRO A 320 17.07 -2.67 -20.55
CA PRO A 320 16.17 -2.57 -21.69
C PRO A 320 14.82 -1.90 -21.36
N SER A 321 14.23 -2.21 -20.20
CA SER A 321 12.99 -1.59 -19.71
C SER A 321 13.16 -0.13 -19.37
N TRP A 322 14.30 0.21 -18.76
CA TRP A 322 14.65 1.58 -18.45
C TRP A 322 14.80 2.42 -19.73
N LEU A 323 15.56 1.93 -20.72
CA LEU A 323 15.75 2.61 -22.00
C LEU A 323 14.45 2.77 -22.78
N TRP A 324 13.62 1.73 -22.78
CA TRP A 324 12.31 1.75 -23.41
C TRP A 324 11.41 2.83 -22.79
N LEU A 325 11.39 2.95 -21.46
CA LEU A 325 10.61 3.96 -20.76
C LEU A 325 11.15 5.37 -21.04
N ALA A 326 12.48 5.54 -20.99
CA ALA A 326 13.15 6.82 -21.26
C ALA A 326 12.81 7.38 -22.64
N GLN A 327 12.65 6.50 -23.65
CA GLN A 327 12.28 6.87 -25.01
C GLN A 327 10.81 7.28 -25.16
N ARG A 328 9.90 6.77 -24.31
CA ARG A 328 8.46 7.10 -24.37
C ARG A 328 8.09 8.35 -23.58
N LEU A 329 8.77 8.63 -22.48
CA LEU A 329 8.46 9.78 -21.65
C LEU A 329 8.73 11.08 -22.43
N ARG A 330 7.76 12.01 -22.43
CA ARG A 330 7.96 13.39 -22.94
C ARG A 330 9.04 14.12 -22.14
N LEU A 331 9.68 15.11 -22.74
CA LEU A 331 10.76 15.90 -22.11
C LEU A 331 10.32 16.57 -20.81
N GLU A 332 9.05 16.97 -20.75
CA GLU A 332 8.44 17.67 -19.64
C GLU A 332 7.81 16.73 -18.60
N SER A 333 7.93 15.41 -18.80
CA SER A 333 7.32 14.43 -17.90
C SER A 333 7.94 14.53 -16.50
N PRO A 334 7.12 14.60 -15.43
CA PRO A 334 7.61 14.62 -14.05
C PRO A 334 8.32 13.33 -13.64
N LEU A 335 8.18 12.24 -14.43
CA LEU A 335 8.89 10.99 -14.21
C LEU A 335 10.35 11.01 -14.67
N ARG A 336 10.78 12.00 -15.47
CA ARG A 336 12.16 12.02 -15.99
C ARG A 336 13.23 12.18 -14.91
N PRO A 337 13.11 13.08 -13.93
CA PRO A 337 14.07 13.15 -12.83
C PRO A 337 14.14 11.86 -12.02
N TRP A 338 13.00 11.23 -11.74
CA TRP A 338 12.95 9.93 -11.08
C TRP A 338 13.65 8.86 -11.91
N LEU A 339 13.33 8.75 -13.20
CA LEU A 339 13.92 7.75 -14.09
C LEU A 339 15.45 7.93 -14.21
N ALA A 340 15.93 9.17 -14.25
CA ALA A 340 17.37 9.45 -14.25
C ALA A 340 18.04 8.95 -12.96
N GLY A 341 17.52 9.31 -11.79
CA GLY A 341 18.03 8.78 -10.51
C GLY A 341 17.90 7.26 -10.43
N ARG A 342 16.92 6.68 -11.12
CA ARG A 342 16.74 5.23 -11.13
C ARG A 342 17.86 4.45 -11.82
N LEU A 343 18.51 5.06 -12.80
CA LEU A 343 19.69 4.46 -13.43
C LEU A 343 20.85 4.36 -12.43
N ASP A 344 21.01 5.36 -11.57
CA ASP A 344 22.03 5.37 -10.52
C ASP A 344 21.77 4.26 -9.49
N ASP A 345 20.52 4.07 -9.07
CA ASP A 345 20.13 2.95 -8.18
C ASP A 345 20.43 1.59 -8.82
N MET A 346 20.04 1.41 -10.09
CA MET A 346 20.30 0.18 -10.85
C MET A 346 21.79 -0.11 -10.94
N LEU A 347 22.60 0.91 -11.21
CA LEU A 347 24.05 0.81 -11.25
C LEU A 347 24.62 0.44 -9.87
N ALA A 348 24.16 1.08 -8.80
CA ALA A 348 24.59 0.78 -7.44
C ALA A 348 24.24 -0.66 -7.04
N ASN A 349 23.02 -1.11 -7.34
CA ASN A 349 22.58 -2.48 -7.10
C ASN A 349 23.40 -3.49 -7.91
N SER A 350 23.68 -3.24 -9.19
CA SER A 350 24.56 -4.12 -9.98
C SER A 350 26.00 -4.19 -9.45
N ARG A 351 26.50 -3.11 -8.83
CA ARG A 351 27.85 -3.10 -8.23
C ARG A 351 27.91 -3.86 -6.92
N ALA A 352 26.82 -3.95 -6.17
CA ALA A 352 26.78 -4.55 -4.84
C ALA A 352 26.89 -6.09 -4.84
N TRP A 353 26.83 -6.75 -6.00
CA TRP A 353 26.84 -8.22 -6.09
C TRP A 353 28.01 -8.74 -6.92
N THR A 354 28.56 -9.88 -6.49
CA THR A 354 29.55 -10.63 -7.26
C THR A 354 28.82 -11.56 -8.24
N TYR A 355 29.14 -11.45 -9.53
CA TYR A 355 28.63 -12.36 -10.56
C TYR A 355 29.41 -13.67 -10.49
N GLN A 356 28.73 -14.81 -10.58
CA GLN A 356 29.38 -16.12 -10.49
C GLN A 356 28.73 -17.14 -11.41
N GLU A 357 29.55 -17.86 -12.17
CA GLU A 357 29.09 -18.93 -13.07
C GLU A 357 30.07 -20.11 -13.07
N ASP A 358 29.53 -21.33 -13.12
CA ASP A 358 30.31 -22.56 -13.25
C ASP A 358 30.36 -22.98 -14.74
N GLN A 359 31.55 -22.92 -15.33
CA GLN A 359 31.79 -23.14 -16.75
C GLN A 359 32.29 -24.56 -17.07
N THR A 360 31.51 -25.27 -17.89
CA THR A 360 31.83 -26.63 -18.37
C THR A 360 32.54 -26.61 -19.74
N ALA A 361 32.91 -27.80 -20.23
CA ALA A 361 34.02 -27.99 -21.19
C ALA A 361 33.95 -27.24 -22.55
N THR A 362 32.78 -26.83 -23.04
CA THR A 362 32.61 -26.31 -24.41
C THR A 362 33.09 -24.85 -24.59
N THR A 363 33.02 -24.03 -23.56
CA THR A 363 33.35 -22.59 -23.60
C THR A 363 34.46 -22.19 -22.63
N ARG A 364 34.78 -23.06 -21.66
CA ARG A 364 35.80 -22.83 -20.62
C ARG A 364 37.13 -22.25 -21.11
N ASN A 365 37.78 -22.88 -22.08
CA ASN A 365 39.08 -22.38 -22.58
C ASN A 365 38.96 -21.05 -23.34
N LYS A 366 37.80 -20.75 -23.93
CA LYS A 366 37.56 -19.47 -24.60
C LYS A 366 37.45 -18.35 -23.56
N VAL A 367 36.70 -18.57 -22.47
CA VAL A 367 36.61 -17.62 -21.35
C VAL A 367 38.00 -17.36 -20.74
N ARG A 368 38.78 -18.42 -20.47
CA ARG A 368 40.17 -18.27 -19.97
C ARG A 368 41.03 -17.45 -20.93
N SER A 369 40.90 -17.66 -22.24
CA SER A 369 41.63 -16.88 -23.26
C SER A 369 41.23 -15.40 -23.27
N CYS A 370 39.96 -15.07 -23.08
CA CYS A 370 39.49 -13.67 -22.95
C CYS A 370 40.13 -12.96 -21.75
N LEU A 371 40.40 -13.71 -20.68
CA LEU A 371 41.07 -13.21 -19.47
C LEU A 371 42.61 -13.30 -19.54
N GLY A 372 43.19 -13.74 -20.66
CA GLY A 372 44.64 -13.93 -20.80
C GLY A 372 45.22 -15.07 -19.94
N LEU A 373 44.37 -16.01 -19.51
CA LEU A 373 44.75 -17.15 -18.67
C LEU A 373 45.17 -18.37 -19.50
N PRO A 374 46.06 -19.24 -18.97
CA PRO A 374 46.39 -20.50 -19.62
C PRO A 374 45.18 -21.43 -19.69
N GLU A 375 45.19 -22.37 -20.64
CA GLU A 375 44.15 -23.40 -20.78
C GLU A 375 43.93 -24.17 -19.46
N ALA A 376 42.69 -24.61 -19.21
CA ALA A 376 42.30 -25.22 -17.94
C ALA A 376 43.18 -26.41 -17.55
N LYS A 377 43.64 -27.22 -18.51
CA LYS A 377 44.51 -28.39 -18.26
C LYS A 377 45.83 -28.04 -17.59
N ALA A 378 46.38 -26.86 -17.90
CA ALA A 378 47.66 -26.38 -17.39
C ALA A 378 47.51 -25.62 -16.06
N ALA A 379 46.29 -25.29 -15.64
CA ALA A 379 46.01 -24.59 -14.40
C ALA A 379 45.99 -25.56 -13.20
N PRO A 380 46.58 -25.17 -12.05
CA PRO A 380 46.44 -25.92 -10.81
C PRO A 380 44.97 -25.98 -10.38
N ARG A 381 44.58 -27.11 -9.77
CA ARG A 381 43.23 -27.31 -9.22
C ARG A 381 43.11 -26.62 -7.86
N ASP A 382 41.90 -26.17 -7.55
CA ASP A 382 41.52 -25.61 -6.24
C ASP A 382 42.36 -24.39 -5.81
N VAL A 383 43.06 -23.76 -6.76
CA VAL A 383 43.82 -22.53 -6.56
C VAL A 383 43.16 -21.41 -7.36
N PRO A 384 42.63 -20.36 -6.71
CA PRO A 384 42.05 -19.22 -7.41
C PRO A 384 43.14 -18.42 -8.11
N VAL A 385 42.91 -18.08 -9.37
CA VAL A 385 43.74 -17.14 -10.14
C VAL A 385 42.97 -15.85 -10.32
N LEU A 386 43.56 -14.74 -9.88
CA LEU A 386 42.98 -13.40 -10.00
C LEU A 386 43.51 -12.67 -11.24
N VAL A 387 42.60 -12.06 -12.00
CA VAL A 387 42.91 -11.17 -13.13
C VAL A 387 42.02 -9.95 -13.03
N GLY A 388 42.55 -8.87 -12.43
CA GLY A 388 41.76 -7.67 -12.13
C GLY A 388 40.53 -8.04 -11.28
N PRO A 389 39.30 -7.74 -11.73
CA PRO A 389 38.06 -8.07 -11.01
C PRO A 389 37.65 -9.55 -11.12
N TRP A 390 38.32 -10.33 -11.96
CA TRP A 390 37.97 -11.73 -12.20
C TRP A 390 38.72 -12.68 -11.27
N SER A 391 38.03 -13.72 -10.78
CA SER A 391 38.63 -14.88 -10.13
C SER A 391 38.22 -16.15 -10.85
N VAL A 392 39.19 -16.99 -11.20
CA VAL A 392 38.95 -18.27 -11.85
C VAL A 392 39.57 -19.40 -11.04
N THR A 393 38.74 -20.32 -10.57
CA THR A 393 39.17 -21.52 -9.82
C THR A 393 38.79 -22.77 -10.60
N ARG A 394 39.78 -23.60 -10.93
CA ARG A 394 39.53 -24.91 -11.54
C ARG A 394 39.07 -25.89 -10.45
N MET A 395 37.83 -26.32 -10.52
CA MET A 395 37.17 -27.18 -9.56
C MET A 395 36.97 -28.60 -10.12
N ARG A 396 36.76 -29.56 -9.23
CA ARG A 396 36.31 -30.91 -9.58
C ARG A 396 34.79 -31.00 -9.38
N ASP A 397 34.08 -31.53 -10.37
CA ASP A 397 32.66 -31.84 -10.20
C ASP A 397 32.49 -33.13 -9.38
N PRO A 398 31.76 -33.11 -8.24
CA PRO A 398 31.47 -34.32 -7.47
C PRO A 398 30.47 -35.25 -8.17
N HIS A 399 29.68 -34.74 -9.11
CA HIS A 399 28.54 -35.39 -9.75
C HIS A 399 28.77 -35.70 -11.24
N TYR A 400 29.81 -35.14 -11.87
CA TYR A 400 30.20 -35.40 -13.26
C TYR A 400 31.69 -35.77 -13.40
N LEU A 401 32.05 -36.54 -14.45
CA LEU A 401 33.40 -37.09 -14.69
C LEU A 401 34.45 -36.06 -15.16
N GLY A 402 34.26 -34.75 -14.90
CA GLY A 402 35.10 -33.69 -15.44
C GLY A 402 35.38 -32.53 -14.48
N ASP A 403 36.45 -31.80 -14.76
CA ASP A 403 36.73 -30.52 -14.10
C ASP A 403 35.89 -29.40 -14.73
N TYR A 404 35.53 -28.38 -13.96
CA TYR A 404 34.91 -27.13 -14.42
C TYR A 404 35.70 -25.93 -13.88
N ASP A 405 35.43 -24.75 -14.41
CA ASP A 405 35.95 -23.50 -13.83
C ASP A 405 34.83 -22.78 -13.13
N ARG A 406 35.01 -22.46 -11.85
CA ARG A 406 34.20 -21.46 -11.16
C ARG A 406 34.78 -20.10 -11.46
N ILE A 407 33.99 -19.25 -12.08
CA ILE A 407 34.38 -17.91 -12.50
C ILE A 407 33.54 -16.93 -11.71
N SER A 408 34.20 -15.94 -11.10
CA SER A 408 33.51 -14.82 -10.48
C SER A 408 34.05 -13.49 -10.96
N PHE A 409 33.18 -12.49 -11.00
CA PHE A 409 33.49 -11.09 -11.32
C PHE A 409 33.02 -10.21 -10.16
N ASP A 410 33.95 -9.45 -9.60
CA ASP A 410 33.72 -8.55 -8.47
C ASP A 410 33.78 -7.08 -8.94
N PRO A 411 32.63 -6.41 -9.10
CA PRO A 411 32.55 -5.01 -9.55
C PRO A 411 33.39 -4.04 -8.72
N ASP A 412 33.54 -4.27 -7.41
CA ASP A 412 34.27 -3.38 -6.50
C ASP A 412 35.78 -3.38 -6.77
N ARG A 413 36.28 -4.35 -7.53
CA ARG A 413 37.69 -4.47 -7.90
C ARG A 413 38.02 -3.91 -9.28
N VAL A 414 37.04 -3.39 -10.00
CA VAL A 414 37.24 -2.87 -11.36
C VAL A 414 37.99 -1.55 -11.31
N GLN A 415 39.07 -1.45 -12.09
CA GLN A 415 39.88 -0.24 -12.22
C GLN A 415 39.71 0.44 -13.59
N ASP A 416 39.24 -0.31 -14.58
CA ASP A 416 39.10 0.13 -15.98
C ASP A 416 37.84 -0.52 -16.57
N TRP A 417 36.73 0.24 -16.60
CA TRP A 417 35.45 -0.26 -17.08
C TRP A 417 35.42 -0.49 -18.59
N ASP A 418 36.18 0.28 -19.38
CA ASP A 418 36.29 0.09 -20.83
C ASP A 418 36.93 -1.26 -21.17
N LEU A 419 38.01 -1.61 -20.45
CA LEU A 419 38.66 -2.91 -20.60
C LEU A 419 37.70 -4.07 -20.24
N GLU A 420 36.94 -3.94 -19.16
CA GLU A 420 36.01 -5.00 -18.76
C GLU A 420 34.80 -5.11 -19.69
N LEU A 421 34.36 -4.00 -20.29
CA LEU A 421 33.36 -4.00 -21.36
C LEU A 421 33.84 -4.78 -22.59
N ASP A 422 35.06 -4.51 -23.03
CA ASP A 422 35.67 -5.21 -24.17
C ASP A 422 35.80 -6.72 -23.89
N ARG A 423 36.22 -7.09 -22.67
CA ARG A 423 36.30 -8.49 -22.24
C ARG A 423 34.94 -9.17 -22.21
N ALA A 424 33.92 -8.53 -21.61
CA ALA A 424 32.57 -9.05 -21.51
C ALA A 424 31.95 -9.27 -22.90
N ARG A 425 32.12 -8.31 -23.83
CA ARG A 425 31.68 -8.44 -25.23
C ARG A 425 32.40 -9.55 -26.01
N ALA A 426 33.66 -9.81 -25.67
CA ALA A 426 34.45 -10.89 -26.28
C ALA A 426 34.12 -12.27 -25.71
N MET A 427 33.37 -12.38 -24.61
CA MET A 427 33.02 -13.66 -24.00
C MET A 427 32.13 -14.50 -24.95
N PRO A 428 32.28 -15.84 -24.91
CA PRO A 428 31.45 -16.72 -25.73
C PRO A 428 29.99 -16.72 -25.26
N LYS A 429 29.04 -16.92 -26.19
CA LYS A 429 27.59 -17.03 -25.93
C LYS A 429 27.13 -18.10 -24.91
N GLY A 430 28.06 -18.90 -24.36
CA GLY A 430 27.79 -19.90 -23.32
C GLY A 430 28.22 -19.45 -21.92
N PHE A 431 28.60 -18.19 -21.73
CA PHE A 431 28.81 -17.54 -20.44
C PHE A 431 27.64 -16.59 -20.21
N SER A 432 26.68 -16.97 -19.38
CA SER A 432 25.42 -16.26 -19.19
C SER A 432 25.61 -14.86 -18.62
N GLU A 433 26.60 -14.68 -17.75
CA GLU A 433 26.83 -13.40 -17.05
C GLU A 433 27.47 -12.33 -17.94
N ALA A 434 27.93 -12.67 -19.16
CA ALA A 434 28.62 -11.73 -20.04
C ALA A 434 27.78 -10.51 -20.41
N ALA A 435 26.47 -10.71 -20.65
CA ALA A 435 25.57 -9.63 -21.03
C ALA A 435 25.40 -8.64 -19.89
N ASP A 436 25.15 -9.15 -18.68
CA ASP A 436 24.92 -8.33 -17.50
C ASP A 436 26.18 -7.55 -17.10
N ILE A 437 27.37 -8.18 -17.18
CA ILE A 437 28.66 -7.52 -16.94
C ILE A 437 28.93 -6.46 -18.02
N ALA A 438 28.57 -6.71 -19.28
CA ALA A 438 28.72 -5.72 -20.35
C ALA A 438 27.79 -4.51 -20.16
N ASP A 439 26.55 -4.71 -19.73
CA ASP A 439 25.62 -3.61 -19.43
C ASP A 439 26.11 -2.79 -18.23
N LEU A 440 26.60 -3.46 -17.18
CA LEU A 440 27.26 -2.81 -16.04
C LEU A 440 28.47 -1.98 -16.47
N ALA A 441 29.39 -2.57 -17.25
CA ALA A 441 30.59 -1.89 -17.67
C ALA A 441 30.30 -0.71 -18.61
N ALA A 442 29.33 -0.85 -19.52
CA ALA A 442 28.90 0.22 -20.42
C ALA A 442 28.33 1.41 -19.64
N VAL A 443 27.40 1.18 -18.71
CA VAL A 443 26.81 2.27 -17.91
C VAL A 443 27.85 2.89 -16.96
N ALA A 444 28.77 2.09 -16.41
CA ALA A 444 29.81 2.57 -15.52
C ALA A 444 30.91 3.40 -16.22
N ALA A 445 31.18 3.14 -17.50
CA ALA A 445 32.17 3.86 -18.29
C ALA A 445 31.69 5.25 -18.76
N GLY A 446 30.36 5.46 -18.85
CA GLY A 446 29.74 6.66 -19.41
C GLY A 446 29.47 6.51 -20.91
#